data_AF-S7QEU1-F1
#
_entry.id   AF-S7QEU1-F1
#
_cell.length_a   1.000
_cell.length_b   1.000
_cell.length_c   1.000
_cell.angle_alpha   90.00
_cell.angle_beta   90.00
_cell.angle_gamma   90.00
#
_symmetry.space_group_name_H-M   'P 1'
#
loop_
_entity.id
_entity.type
_entity.pdbx_description
1 polymer ?
#
loop_
_entity_poly.entity_id
_entity_poly.type
_entity_poly.pdbx_seq_one_letter_code
_entity_poly.pdbx_strand_id
1 'polypeptide(L)' 'RIKPEKVKFADERLKDNSYQSKGGPQNDYGDKAHRDLIVTRGAGFRKEKNKKKRGSYRGGEITMESHSIKFTD' A
#
# COMPACT_ATOMS: atom_id res chain seq x y z
N ARG A 1 -20.98 13.47 -9.67
CA ARG A 1 -19.78 12.81 -10.27
C ARG A 1 -18.66 13.85 -10.32
N ILE A 2 -17.43 13.49 -9.97
CA ILE A 2 -16.30 14.43 -9.90
C ILE A 2 -15.81 14.76 -11.32
N LYS A 3 -15.46 16.03 -11.59
CA LYS A 3 -14.84 16.48 -12.85
C LYS A 3 -13.31 16.43 -12.71
N PRO A 4 -12.59 15.52 -13.39
CA PRO A 4 -11.17 15.29 -13.16
C PRO A 4 -10.31 16.52 -13.48
N GLU A 5 -10.69 17.30 -14.49
CA GLU A 5 -9.97 18.52 -14.93
C GLU A 5 -9.90 19.62 -13.85
N LYS A 6 -10.82 19.63 -12.89
CA LYS A 6 -10.87 20.63 -11.82
C LYS A 6 -10.12 20.19 -10.56
N VAL A 7 -9.58 18.97 -10.53
CA VAL A 7 -8.86 18.45 -9.37
C VAL A 7 -7.43 18.96 -9.42
N LYS A 8 -7.06 19.78 -8.42
CA LYS A 8 -5.68 20.18 -8.18
C LYS A 8 -5.11 19.30 -7.07
N PHE A 9 -3.95 18.72 -7.30
CA PHE A 9 -3.21 17.95 -6.30
C PHE A 9 -2.08 18.82 -5.75
N ALA A 10 -1.84 18.75 -4.45
CA ALA A 10 -0.72 19.45 -3.82
C ALA A 10 0.64 18.84 -4.18
N ASP A 11 0.69 17.55 -4.46
CA ASP A 11 1.88 16.80 -4.89
C ASP A 11 1.45 15.77 -5.96
N GLU A 12 2.31 15.51 -6.94
CA GLU A 12 2.06 14.53 -7.99
C GLU A 12 1.96 13.09 -7.46
N ARG A 13 2.65 12.78 -6.37
CA ARG A 13 2.63 11.46 -5.71
C ARG A 13 1.24 11.10 -5.17
N LEU A 14 0.40 12.10 -4.90
CA LEU A 14 -0.97 11.90 -4.41
C LEU A 14 -1.95 11.46 -5.50
N LYS A 15 -1.51 11.42 -6.77
CA LYS A 15 -2.32 10.94 -7.89
C LYS A 15 -2.55 9.43 -7.84
N ASP A 16 -1.60 8.67 -7.28
CA ASP A 16 -1.68 7.21 -7.18
C ASP A 16 -1.55 6.72 -5.73
N ASN A 17 -2.61 6.06 -5.26
CA ASN A 17 -2.71 5.45 -3.92
C ASN A 17 -2.30 3.97 -3.90
N SER A 18 -1.74 3.45 -4.99
CA SER A 18 -1.22 2.09 -5.04
C SER A 18 -0.04 1.91 -4.07
N TYR A 19 0.14 0.69 -3.57
CA TYR A 19 1.31 0.36 -2.74
C TYR A 19 2.63 0.58 -3.52
N GLN A 20 2.63 0.35 -4.83
CA GLN A 20 3.79 0.51 -5.70
C GLN A 20 4.24 1.98 -5.82
N SER A 21 3.29 2.92 -5.77
CA SER A 21 3.57 4.37 -5.81
C SER A 21 4.34 4.88 -4.58
N LYS A 22 4.31 4.15 -3.45
CA LYS A 22 5.00 4.51 -2.20
C LYS A 22 6.52 4.70 -2.39
N GLY A 23 7.14 4.00 -3.36
CA GLY A 23 8.58 4.04 -3.58
C GLY A 23 9.39 3.41 -2.44
N GLY A 24 8.86 2.36 -1.81
CA GLY A 24 9.52 1.65 -0.70
C GLY A 24 10.48 0.53 -1.15
N PRO A 25 11.22 -0.07 -0.20
CA PRO A 25 12.17 -1.14 -0.49
C PRO A 25 11.50 -2.38 -1.09
N GLN A 26 12.16 -3.01 -2.06
CA GLN A 26 11.70 -4.26 -2.64
C GLN A 26 11.99 -5.43 -1.68
N ASN A 27 11.05 -6.39 -1.58
CA ASN A 27 11.10 -7.53 -0.65
C ASN A 27 10.99 -7.21 0.85
N ASP A 28 10.53 -6.01 1.20
CA ASP A 28 10.16 -5.70 2.58
C ASP A 28 8.90 -6.46 3.03
N TYR A 29 8.56 -6.32 4.31
CA TYR A 29 7.37 -6.95 4.88
C TYR A 29 6.07 -6.52 4.17
N GLY A 30 5.99 -5.24 3.76
CA GLY A 30 4.82 -4.65 3.12
C GLY A 30 4.60 -5.12 1.69
N ASP A 31 5.67 -5.26 0.91
CA ASP A 31 5.68 -5.66 -0.49
C ASP A 31 5.27 -7.12 -0.63
N LYS A 32 5.80 -7.99 0.23
CA LYS A 32 5.34 -9.38 0.31
C LYS A 32 3.86 -9.47 0.68
N ALA A 33 3.39 -8.64 1.62
CA ALA A 33 1.99 -8.62 2.01
C ALA A 33 1.09 -8.09 0.87
N HIS A 34 1.55 -7.07 0.14
CA HIS A 34 0.88 -6.54 -1.03
C HIS A 34 0.74 -7.61 -2.12
N ARG A 35 1.84 -8.28 -2.50
CA ARG A 35 1.84 -9.35 -3.51
C ARG A 35 0.87 -10.48 -3.18
N ASP A 36 0.81 -10.88 -1.91
CA ASP A 36 -0.09 -11.95 -1.46
C ASP A 36 -1.57 -11.53 -1.47
N LEU A 37 -1.87 -10.30 -1.04
CA LEU A 37 -3.25 -9.90 -0.75
C LEU A 37 -3.93 -9.15 -1.90
N ILE A 38 -3.18 -8.57 -2.84
CA ILE A 38 -3.72 -7.75 -3.95
C ILE A 38 -4.69 -8.52 -4.86
N VAL A 39 -4.50 -9.83 -4.98
CA VAL A 39 -5.34 -10.72 -5.80
C VAL A 39 -6.72 -10.98 -5.18
N THR A 40 -6.89 -10.66 -3.90
CA THR A 40 -8.12 -10.92 -3.15
C THR A 40 -8.89 -9.64 -2.86
N ARG A 41 -10.23 -9.73 -2.82
CA ARG A 41 -11.11 -8.59 -2.51
C ARG A 41 -12.24 -9.00 -1.55
N GLY A 42 -12.84 -8.02 -0.88
CA GLY A 42 -14.02 -8.21 -0.03
C GLY A 42 -13.86 -9.25 1.08
N ALA A 43 -14.79 -10.20 1.16
CA ALA A 43 -14.75 -11.26 2.17
C ALA A 43 -13.56 -12.22 1.99
N GLY A 44 -13.13 -12.46 0.75
CA GLY A 44 -11.95 -13.29 0.45
C GLY A 44 -10.66 -12.69 1.02
N PHE A 45 -10.50 -11.37 0.90
CA PHE A 45 -9.38 -10.65 1.49
C PHE A 45 -9.30 -10.84 3.01
N ARG A 46 -10.44 -10.73 3.70
CA ARG A 46 -10.49 -10.93 5.16
C ARG A 46 -10.02 -12.34 5.55
N LYS A 47 -10.46 -13.37 4.82
CA LYS A 47 -10.08 -14.77 5.07
C LYS A 47 -8.59 -14.98 4.82
N GLU A 48 -8.07 -14.54 3.68
CA GLU A 48 -6.67 -14.73 3.29
C GLU A 48 -5.73 -13.99 4.25
N LYS A 49 -6.05 -12.74 4.60
CA LYS A 49 -5.32 -11.97 5.62
C LYS A 49 -5.26 -12.71 6.96
N ASN A 50 -6.39 -13.23 7.44
CA ASN A 50 -6.44 -13.94 8.72
C ASN A 50 -5.66 -15.26 8.68
N LYS A 51 -5.68 -15.98 7.56
CA LYS A 51 -4.89 -17.20 7.34
C LYS A 51 -3.40 -16.89 7.39
N LYS A 52 -2.94 -15.88 6.66
CA LYS A 52 -1.53 -15.45 6.63
C LYS A 52 -1.07 -14.91 7.99
N LYS A 53 -1.93 -14.20 8.74
CA LYS A 53 -1.65 -13.76 10.11
C LYS A 53 -1.49 -14.92 11.11
N ARG A 54 -2.28 -15.99 10.95
CA ARG A 54 -2.26 -17.17 11.84
C ARG A 54 -1.14 -18.15 11.52
N GLY A 55 -0.70 -18.23 10.26
CA GLY A 55 0.50 -18.97 9.89
C GLY A 55 1.78 -18.23 10.29
N SER A 56 2.92 -18.91 10.27
CA SER A 56 4.24 -18.31 10.43
C SER A 56 4.62 -17.47 9.21
N TYR A 57 3.86 -16.42 8.90
CA TYR A 57 4.27 -15.45 7.88
C TYR A 57 5.56 -14.77 8.34
N ARG A 58 6.69 -15.27 7.83
CA ARG A 58 8.06 -14.81 8.11
C ARG A 58 8.47 -13.62 7.23
N GLY A 59 7.49 -12.82 6.80
CA GLY A 59 7.56 -11.66 5.91
C GLY A 59 8.91 -11.29 5.29
N GLY A 60 9.25 -10.00 5.35
CA GLY A 60 10.51 -9.41 4.90
C GLY A 60 11.03 -8.47 5.98
N GLU A 61 12.06 -7.70 5.66
CA GLU A 61 12.59 -6.69 6.57
C GLU A 61 11.53 -5.64 6.92
N ILE A 62 11.56 -5.15 8.16
CA ILE A 62 10.71 -4.04 8.61
C ILE A 62 11.52 -2.75 8.42
N THR A 63 11.13 -1.96 7.43
CA THR A 63 11.76 -0.70 7.08
C THR A 63 11.33 0.38 8.08
N MET A 64 12.24 1.20 8.57
CA MET A 64 11.92 2.37 9.40
C MET A 64 11.83 3.68 8.59
N GLU A 65 11.88 3.59 7.26
CA GLU A 65 11.78 4.74 6.36
C GLU A 65 10.39 5.39 6.40
N SER A 66 10.36 6.72 6.31
CA SER A 66 9.12 7.48 6.21
C SER A 66 8.83 7.84 4.76
N HIS A 67 7.63 7.52 4.29
CA HIS A 67 7.12 7.90 2.96
C HIS A 67 6.00 8.94 3.05
N SER A 68 5.96 9.70 4.14
CA SER A 68 4.99 10.78 4.31
C SER A 68 5.37 12.01 3.46
N ILE A 69 4.34 12.75 3.04
CA ILE A 69 4.49 14.02 2.32
C ILE A 69 4.12 15.13 3.30
N LYS A 70 5.00 16.13 3.45
CA LYS A 70 4.71 17.33 4.24
C LYS A 70 4.00 18.34 3.35
N PHE A 71 2.81 18.76 3.76
CA PHE A 71 2.10 19.86 3.11
C PHE A 71 2.75 21.19 3.50
N THR A 72 2.92 22.07 2.52
CA THR A 72 3.50 23.41 2.69
C THR A 72 2.45 24.52 2.83
N ASP A 73 1.16 24.15 2.73
CA ASP A 73 0.02 25.04 3.02
C ASP A 73 -0.09 25.34 4.53
#